data_AF-A0A924NDC9-F1
#
_entry.id   AF-A0A924NDC9-F1
#
_cell.length_a   1.000
_cell.length_b   1.000
_cell.length_c   1.000
_cell.angle_alpha   90.00
_cell.angle_beta   90.00
_cell.angle_gamma   90.00
#
_symmetry.space_group_name_H-M   'P 1'
#
loop_
_entity.id
_entity.type
_entity.pdbx_description
1 polymer ?
#
loop_
_entity_poly.entity_id
_entity_poly.type
_entity_poly.pdbx_seq_one_letter_code
_entity_poly.pdbx_strand_id
1 'polypeptide(L)'
;MAQVLGKTVSLRGLEVFEEIARTGSLQEAATHLCLSAPAASQQLKKLEAALGQTLVDHSHRPLRLTRAGRMYHVHVRDALAQLRHGS
;
A
#
# COMPACT_ATOMS: atom_id res chain seq x y z
N MET A 1 22.15 -7.65 -11.88
CA MET A 1 21.59 -6.42 -11.27
C MET A 1 20.88 -6.82 -10.00
N ALA A 2 21.60 -6.76 -8.88
CA ALA A 2 21.19 -7.34 -7.61
C ALA A 2 20.00 -6.57 -7.02
N GLN A 3 18.95 -7.32 -6.66
CA GLN A 3 17.84 -6.83 -5.88
C GLN A 3 18.34 -6.31 -4.53
N VAL A 4 18.14 -5.02 -4.30
CA VAL A 4 18.31 -4.44 -2.98
C VAL A 4 17.05 -4.78 -2.19
N LEU A 5 17.05 -5.89 -1.45
CA LEU A 5 16.13 -6.15 -0.32
C LEU A 5 16.53 -5.26 0.88
N GLY A 6 16.77 -3.97 0.64
CA GLY A 6 17.38 -3.03 1.59
C GLY A 6 16.40 -2.37 2.56
N LYS A 7 15.11 -2.72 2.50
CA LYS A 7 14.09 -2.33 3.49
C LYS A 7 12.95 -3.33 3.42
N THR A 8 12.59 -3.93 4.54
CA THR A 8 11.58 -5.00 4.59
C THR A 8 10.19 -4.43 4.24
N VAL A 9 9.60 -4.92 3.13
CA VAL A 9 8.19 -4.70 2.80
C VAL A 9 7.34 -5.34 3.90
N SER A 10 6.47 -4.55 4.55
CA SER A 10 5.58 -5.07 5.60
C SER A 10 4.23 -5.48 5.01
N LEU A 11 3.68 -6.61 5.46
CA LEU A 11 2.32 -7.04 5.10
C LEU A 11 1.31 -5.94 5.42
N ARG A 12 1.46 -5.29 6.57
CA ARG A 12 0.62 -4.17 6.99
C ARG A 12 0.67 -2.97 6.03
N GLY A 13 1.84 -2.68 5.46
CA GLY A 13 1.98 -1.63 4.45
C GLY A 13 1.25 -1.98 3.16
N LEU A 14 1.31 -3.25 2.76
CA LEU A 14 0.57 -3.78 1.60
C LEU A 14 -0.95 -3.69 1.80
N GLU A 15 -1.45 -4.08 2.97
CA GLU A 15 -2.87 -3.96 3.34
C GLU A 15 -3.34 -2.52 3.27
N VAL A 16 -2.60 -1.58 3.89
CA VAL A 16 -2.94 -0.15 3.85
C VAL A 16 -2.98 0.38 2.42
N PHE A 17 -2.00 -0.01 1.60
CA PHE A 17 -1.93 0.41 0.21
C PHE A 17 -3.11 -0.13 -0.63
N GLU A 18 -3.42 -1.43 -0.52
CA GLU A 18 -4.55 -2.06 -1.23
C GLU A 18 -5.88 -1.42 -0.82
N GLU A 19 -6.04 -1.14 0.47
CA GLU A 19 -7.26 -0.55 0.99
C GLU A 19 -7.44 0.93 0.54
N ILE A 20 -6.34 1.69 0.44
CA ILE A 20 -6.37 3.04 -0.17
C ILE A 20 -6.67 2.96 -1.66
N ALA A 21 -6.13 1.96 -2.38
CA ALA A 21 -6.43 1.77 -3.79
C ALA A 21 -7.93 1.48 -4.02
N ARG A 22 -8.56 0.76 -3.09
CA ARG A 22 -9.98 0.40 -3.10
C ARG A 22 -10.90 1.56 -2.75
N THR A 23 -10.55 2.34 -1.72
CA THR A 23 -11.42 3.39 -1.14
C THR A 23 -11.13 4.79 -1.69
N GLY A 24 -9.91 5.05 -2.16
CA GLY A 24 -9.44 6.41 -2.46
C GLY A 24 -9.31 7.30 -1.22
N SER A 25 -9.33 6.73 -0.01
CA SER A 25 -9.34 7.47 1.26
C SER A 25 -8.41 6.83 2.29
N LEU A 26 -7.40 7.59 2.73
CA LEU A 26 -6.52 7.18 3.83
C LEU A 26 -7.30 6.99 5.14
N GLN A 27 -8.33 7.80 5.36
CA GLN A 27 -9.10 7.77 6.60
C GLN A 27 -9.98 6.52 6.67
N GLU A 28 -10.67 6.18 5.58
CA GLU A 28 -11.48 4.96 5.51
C GLU A 28 -10.60 3.72 5.57
N ALA A 29 -9.46 3.73 4.86
CA ALA A 29 -8.52 2.62 4.93
C ALA A 29 -7.98 2.37 6.35
N ALA A 30 -7.67 3.44 7.08
CA ALA A 30 -7.27 3.33 8.47
C ALA A 30 -8.39 2.69 9.32
N THR A 31 -9.64 3.13 9.15
CA THR A 31 -10.79 2.58 9.87
C THR A 31 -11.00 1.10 9.57
N HIS A 32 -11.01 0.68 8.30
CA HIS A 32 -11.21 -0.73 7.92
C HIS A 32 -10.12 -1.66 8.45
N LEU A 33 -8.90 -1.14 8.60
CA LEU A 33 -7.77 -1.90 9.12
C LEU A 33 -7.59 -1.77 10.64
N CYS A 34 -8.51 -1.11 11.36
CA CYS A 34 -8.38 -0.85 12.80
C CYS A 34 -7.08 -0.12 13.16
N LEU A 35 -6.72 0.90 12.37
CA LEU A 35 -5.56 1.78 12.57
C LEU A 35 -5.99 3.22 12.80
N SER A 36 -5.11 4.01 13.42
CA SER A 36 -5.20 5.46 13.34
C SER A 36 -4.70 5.95 11.98
N ALA A 37 -5.20 7.09 11.49
CA ALA A 37 -4.74 7.68 10.23
C ALA A 37 -3.23 7.97 10.20
N PRO A 38 -2.58 8.46 11.29
CA PRO A 38 -1.12 8.57 11.34
C PRO A 38 -0.40 7.22 11.22
N ALA A 39 -0.94 6.16 11.84
CA ALA A 39 -0.36 4.83 11.73
C ALA A 39 -0.48 4.28 10.30
N ALA A 40 -1.64 4.42 9.65
CA ALA A 40 -1.83 4.05 8.25
C ALA A 40 -0.89 4.85 7.32
N SER A 41 -0.80 6.17 7.49
CA SER A 41 0.14 7.02 6.74
C SER A 41 1.58 6.55 6.91
N GLN A 42 1.98 6.21 8.12
CA GLN A 42 3.34 5.74 8.41
C GLN A 42 3.64 4.38 7.77
N GLN A 43 2.67 3.48 7.70
CA GLN A 43 2.82 2.20 7.01
C GLN A 43 2.95 2.39 5.49
N LEU A 44 2.11 3.25 4.89
CA LEU A 44 2.21 3.59 3.48
C LEU A 44 3.59 4.22 3.16
N LYS A 45 4.02 5.21 3.93
CA LYS A 45 5.34 5.85 3.75
C LYS A 45 6.49 4.85 3.87
N LYS A 46 6.41 3.89 4.80
CA LYS A 46 7.42 2.83 4.93
C LYS A 46 7.46 1.93 3.70
N LEU A 47 6.30 1.56 3.16
CA LEU A 47 6.19 0.78 1.93
C LEU A 47 6.79 1.52 0.74
N GLU A 48 6.38 2.77 0.51
CA GLU A 48 6.90 3.62 -0.57
C GLU A 48 8.42 3.80 -0.44
N ALA A 49 8.93 4.00 0.78
CA ALA A 49 10.36 4.11 1.04
C ALA A 49 11.12 2.78 0.85
N ALA A 50 10.48 1.63 1.09
CA ALA A 50 11.08 0.32 0.82
C ALA A 50 11.21 0.04 -0.68
N LEU A 51 10.25 0.53 -1.47
CA LEU A 51 10.22 0.37 -2.92
C LEU A 51 10.98 1.48 -3.67
N GLY A 52 11.32 2.59 -2.99
CA GLY A 52 11.88 3.78 -3.62
C GLY A 52 10.92 4.45 -4.60
N GLN A 53 9.61 4.25 -4.44
CA GLN A 53 8.58 4.75 -5.36
C GLN A 53 7.36 5.26 -4.60
N THR A 54 6.83 6.39 -5.06
CA THR A 54 5.51 6.88 -4.63
C THR A 54 4.43 6.08 -5.33
N LEU A 55 3.58 5.40 -4.55
CA LEU A 55 2.50 4.56 -5.04
C LEU A 55 1.16 5.32 -5.06
N VAL A 56 0.97 6.28 -4.14
CA VAL A 56 -0.26 7.06 -4.01
C VAL A 56 0.00 8.54 -4.32
N ASP A 57 -0.82 9.10 -5.18
CA ASP A 57 -0.85 10.53 -5.49
C ASP A 57 -1.68 11.28 -4.45
N HIS A 58 -0.99 12.10 -3.66
CA HIS A 58 -1.56 12.88 -2.56
C HIS A 58 -2.14 14.23 -3.02
N SER A 59 -1.92 14.62 -4.28
CA SER A 59 -2.43 15.87 -4.84
C SER A 59 -3.89 15.77 -5.28
N HIS A 60 -4.48 14.57 -5.28
CA HIS A 60 -5.86 14.33 -5.67
C HIS A 60 -6.77 14.01 -4.48
N ARG A 61 -8.03 14.48 -4.56
CA ARG A 61 -9.15 14.03 -3.72
C ARG A 61 -10.30 13.57 -4.63
N PRO A 62 -10.72 12.29 -4.57
CA PRO A 62 -10.16 11.19 -3.76
C PRO A 62 -8.71 10.85 -4.16
N LEU A 63 -7.97 10.19 -3.27
CA LEU A 63 -6.60 9.74 -3.53
C LEU A 63 -6.59 8.79 -4.74
N ARG A 64 -5.51 8.85 -5.52
CA ARG A 64 -5.35 7.99 -6.71
C ARG A 64 -4.01 7.28 -6.70
N LEU A 65 -3.94 6.15 -7.38
CA LEU A 65 -2.67 5.47 -7.59
C LEU A 65 -1.84 6.19 -8.66
N THR A 66 -0.54 6.33 -8.41
CA THR A 66 0.42 6.74 -9.44
C THR A 66 0.54 5.66 -10.53
N ARG A 67 1.31 5.92 -11.60
CA ARG A 67 1.61 4.86 -12.59
C ARG A 67 2.29 3.65 -11.95
N ALA A 68 3.28 3.90 -11.08
CA ALA A 68 3.95 2.88 -10.30
C ALA A 68 2.97 2.14 -9.38
N GLY A 69 2.12 2.88 -8.67
CA GLY A 69 1.08 2.33 -7.81
C GLY A 69 0.15 1.38 -8.55
N ARG A 70 -0.34 1.75 -9.74
CA ARG A 70 -1.24 0.89 -10.52
C ARG A 70 -0.59 -0.43 -10.93
N MET A 71 0.66 -0.40 -11.37
CA MET A 71 1.41 -1.62 -11.72
C MET A 71 1.63 -2.50 -10.49
N TYR A 72 2.03 -1.88 -9.37
CA TYR A 72 2.29 -2.60 -8.13
C TYR A 72 1.00 -3.21 -7.53
N HIS A 73 -0.13 -2.50 -7.64
CA HIS A 73 -1.43 -2.93 -7.11
C HIS A 73 -1.90 -4.25 -7.69
N VAL A 74 -1.65 -4.52 -8.98
CA VAL A 74 -1.99 -5.83 -9.59
C VAL A 74 -1.32 -6.96 -8.82
N HIS A 75 -0.01 -6.84 -8.56
CA HIS A 75 0.76 -7.85 -7.83
C HIS A 75 0.36 -7.94 -6.35
N VAL A 76 0.14 -6.80 -5.69
CA VAL A 76 -0.24 -6.78 -4.27
C VAL A 76 -1.60 -7.43 -4.05
N ARG A 77 -2.59 -7.10 -4.88
CA ARG A 77 -3.93 -7.68 -4.79
C ARG A 77 -3.87 -9.20 -4.91
N ASP A 78 -3.15 -9.71 -5.91
CA ASP A 78 -3.06 -11.15 -6.16
C ASP A 78 -2.29 -11.85 -5.02
N ALA A 79 -1.20 -11.27 -4.52
CA ALA A 79 -0.45 -11.80 -3.40
C ALA A 79 -1.26 -11.82 -2.09
N LEU A 80 -1.97 -10.73 -1.76
CA LEU A 80 -2.84 -10.69 -0.58
C LEU A 80 -4.01 -11.67 -0.70
N ALA A 81 -4.56 -11.85 -1.90
CA ALA A 81 -5.58 -12.86 -2.13
C ALA A 81 -5.03 -14.27 -1.87
N GLN A 82 -3.84 -14.60 -2.38
CA GLN A 82 -3.21 -15.89 -2.11
C GLN A 82 -2.97 -16.12 -0.60
N LEU A 83 -2.43 -15.11 0.09
CA LEU A 83 -2.18 -15.18 1.54
C LEU A 83 -3.47 -15.38 2.36
N ARG A 84 -4.58 -14.76 1.96
CA ARG A 84 -5.89 -14.90 2.63
C ARG A 84 -6.49 -16.29 2.44
N HIS A 85 -6.28 -16.91 1.27
CA HIS A 85 -6.86 -18.23 0.97
C HIS A 85 -6.08 -19.40 1.59
N GLY A 86 -4.82 -19.19 2.04
CA GLY A 86 -4.09 -20.17 2.82
C GLY A 86 -3.86 -21.51 2.10
N SER A 87 -3.46 -21.45 0.83
CA SER A 87 -3.13 -22.62 0.01
C SER A 87 -1.79 -22.43 -0.68
#